data_AF-A0A969XYU7-F1
#
_entry.id   AF-A0A969XYU7-F1
#
_cell.length_a   1.000
_cell.length_b   1.000
_cell.length_c   1.000
_cell.angle_alpha   90.00
_cell.angle_beta   90.00
_cell.angle_gamma   90.00
#
_symmetry.space_group_name_H-M   'P 1'
#
loop_
_entity.id
_entity.type
_entity.pdbx_description
1 polymer ?
#
loop_
_entity_poly.entity_id
_entity_poly.type
_entity_poly.pdbx_seq_one_letter_code
_entity_poly.pdbx_strand_id
1 'polypeptide(L)'
;FEIACGRYPAEDEGLDALMEEPNDAPNWDGPYLTRNVVPKDPWGNPYVYVCPGRINTKGYDVYSAGPNGNEGDDDDIGNWIAEN
;
A
#
# COMPACT_ATOMS: atom_id res chain seq x y z
N PHE A 1 6.03 -0.22 9.92
CA PHE A 1 5.28 1.04 10.10
C PHE A 1 4.30 0.97 11.28
N GLU A 2 3.27 0.11 11.28
CA GLU A 2 2.28 0.04 12.39
C GLU A 2 2.88 -0.15 13.79
N ILE A 3 3.81 -1.09 13.97
CA ILE A 3 4.43 -1.33 15.29
C ILE A 3 5.27 -0.15 15.78
N ALA A 4 5.90 0.59 14.87
CA ALA A 4 6.83 1.66 15.21
C ALA A 4 6.10 3.01 15.34
N CYS A 5 5.23 3.33 14.39
CA CYS A 5 4.53 4.61 14.29
C CYS A 5 3.11 4.56 14.90
N GLY A 6 2.57 3.39 15.23
CA GLY A 6 1.22 3.22 15.79
C GLY A 6 0.08 3.48 14.79
N ARG A 7 0.39 3.63 13.51
CA ARG A 7 -0.56 3.90 12.41
C ARG A 7 -0.08 3.24 11.11
N TYR A 8 -0.89 3.26 10.06
CA TYR A 8 -0.45 2.98 8.69
C TYR A 8 0.04 4.27 8.00
N PRO A 9 0.80 4.17 6.89
CA PRO A 9 1.08 5.33 6.04
C PRO A 9 -0.21 6.05 5.63
N ALA A 10 -0.17 7.37 5.57
CA ALA A 10 -1.29 8.13 5.01
C ALA A 10 -1.30 7.98 3.47
N GLU A 11 -2.44 8.27 2.84
CA GLU A 11 -2.56 8.24 1.38
C GLU A 11 -1.52 9.14 0.69
N ASP A 12 -1.27 10.33 1.25
CA ASP A 12 -0.26 11.28 0.75
C ASP A 12 1.18 10.78 0.91
N GLU A 13 1.46 9.96 1.93
CA GLU A 13 2.79 9.37 2.15
C GLU A 13 2.98 8.11 1.29
N GLY A 14 1.89 7.41 0.99
CA GLY A 14 1.86 6.25 0.13
C GLY A 14 2.73 5.09 0.61
N LEU A 15 3.08 4.21 -0.32
CA LEU A 15 4.02 3.10 -0.07
C LEU A 15 5.48 3.59 0.08
N ASP A 16 5.78 4.82 -0.32
CA ASP A 16 7.11 5.41 -0.17
C ASP A 16 7.48 5.64 1.30
N ALA A 17 6.50 5.86 2.16
CA ALA A 17 6.64 5.89 3.63
C ALA A 17 7.24 4.61 4.23
N LEU A 18 7.19 3.51 3.48
CA LEU A 18 7.79 2.24 3.90
C LEU A 18 9.30 2.21 3.67
N MET A 19 9.83 3.10 2.83
CA MET A 19 11.23 3.14 2.41
C MET A 19 11.95 4.38 2.94
N GLU A 20 11.27 5.52 2.90
CA GLU A 20 11.77 6.80 3.38
C GLU A 20 10.98 7.24 4.62
N GLU A 21 11.68 7.85 5.57
CA GLU A 21 11.08 8.40 6.78
C GLU A 21 10.14 9.56 6.39
N PRO A 22 8.83 9.46 6.63
CA PRO A 22 7.94 10.58 6.38
C PRO A 22 8.04 11.61 7.52
N ASN A 23 7.79 12.88 7.21
CA ASN A 23 7.94 14.00 8.14
C ASN A 23 7.10 13.86 9.43
N ASP A 24 6.01 13.10 9.40
CA ASP A 24 5.09 12.91 10.53
C ASP A 24 5.17 11.50 11.15
N ALA A 25 6.36 10.90 11.14
CA ALA A 25 6.63 9.61 11.76
C ALA A 25 7.92 9.63 12.61
N PRO A 26 7.91 10.28 13.79
CA PRO A 26 9.11 10.43 14.63
C PRO A 26 9.68 9.12 15.19
N ASN A 27 8.90 8.03 15.16
CA ASN A 27 9.32 6.69 15.60
C ASN A 27 9.56 5.75 14.42
N TRP A 28 9.81 6.29 13.22
CA TRP A 28 10.11 5.48 12.05
C TRP A 28 11.42 4.72 12.25
N ASP A 29 11.38 3.41 11.97
CA ASP A 29 12.47 2.45 12.20
C ASP A 29 12.72 1.62 10.93
N GLY A 30 12.50 2.25 9.77
CA GLY A 30 12.65 1.62 8.48
C GLY A 30 14.10 1.64 7.96
N PRO A 31 14.32 1.22 6.70
CA PRO A 31 13.29 0.87 5.70
C PRO A 31 12.58 -0.47 6.01
N TYR A 32 11.26 -0.49 5.85
CA TYR A 32 10.42 -1.66 6.06
C TYR A 32 10.37 -2.59 4.83
N LEU A 33 10.87 -2.14 3.68
CA LEU A 33 11.04 -2.96 2.48
C LEU A 33 12.51 -3.31 2.26
N THR A 34 12.78 -4.55 1.87
CA THR A 34 14.14 -5.01 1.56
C THR A 34 14.69 -4.40 0.26
N ARG A 35 13.80 -3.92 -0.62
CA ARG A 35 14.16 -3.22 -1.86
C ARG A 35 13.93 -1.73 -1.68
N ASN A 36 14.86 -0.92 -2.18
CA ASN A 36 14.75 0.55 -2.21
C ASN A 36 13.71 1.08 -3.23
N VAL A 37 12.81 0.23 -3.71
CA VAL A 37 11.72 0.60 -4.60
C VAL A 37 10.54 -0.32 -4.34
N VAL A 38 9.33 0.24 -4.34
CA VAL A 38 8.09 -0.53 -4.38
C VAL A 38 8.07 -1.29 -5.71
N PRO A 39 8.06 -2.64 -5.70
CA PRO A 39 8.00 -3.39 -6.95
C PRO A 39 6.73 -3.03 -7.70
N LYS A 40 6.81 -3.01 -9.03
CA LYS A 40 5.62 -2.99 -9.87
C LYS A 40 4.89 -4.32 -9.77
N ASP A 41 3.61 -4.31 -10.13
CA ASP A 41 2.83 -5.52 -10.30
C ASP A 41 3.35 -6.36 -11.49
N PRO A 42 2.82 -7.59 -11.70
CA PRO A 42 3.23 -8.46 -12.81
C PRO A 42 3.04 -7.86 -14.22
N TRP A 43 2.20 -6.82 -14.36
CA TRP A 43 1.88 -6.15 -15.63
C TRP A 43 2.66 -4.84 -15.82
N GLY A 44 3.45 -4.43 -14.83
CA GLY A 44 4.29 -3.25 -14.89
C GLY A 44 3.62 -1.96 -14.39
N ASN A 45 2.44 -2.08 -13.79
CA ASN A 45 1.72 -0.99 -13.17
C ASN A 45 2.18 -0.79 -11.72
N PRO A 46 2.15 0.45 -11.19
CA PRO A 46 2.34 0.68 -9.77
C PRO A 46 1.20 0.04 -8.96
N TYR A 47 1.51 -0.46 -7.77
CA TYR A 47 0.45 -0.84 -6.82
C TYR A 47 -0.29 0.41 -6.34
N VAL A 48 -1.60 0.28 -6.18
CA VAL A 48 -2.44 1.30 -5.58
C VAL A 48 -2.50 1.07 -4.08
N TYR A 49 -2.37 2.15 -3.33
CA TYR A 49 -2.47 2.18 -1.88
C TYR A 49 -3.55 3.16 -1.46
N VAL A 50 -4.46 2.71 -0.59
CA VAL A 50 -5.53 3.56 -0.05
C VAL A 50 -5.62 3.36 1.46
N CYS A 51 -5.56 4.47 2.21
CA CYS A 51 -5.70 4.45 3.66
C CYS A 51 -6.42 5.72 4.15
N PRO A 52 -7.61 5.61 4.78
CA PRO A 52 -8.30 4.38 5.17
C PRO A 52 -8.84 3.60 3.95
N GLY A 53 -8.73 2.28 3.99
CA GLY A 53 -9.14 1.40 2.89
C GLY A 53 -10.62 1.56 2.51
N ARG A 54 -10.94 1.44 1.23
CA ARG A 54 -12.31 1.40 0.69
C ARG A 54 -12.98 0.06 1.01
N ILE A 55 -12.23 -1.04 0.89
CA ILE A 55 -12.68 -2.40 1.21
C ILE A 55 -12.33 -2.71 2.66
N ASN A 56 -11.06 -2.59 3.04
CA ASN A 56 -10.61 -2.75 4.42
C ASN A 56 -10.79 -1.43 5.21
N THR A 57 -12.04 -1.07 5.51
CA THR A 57 -12.41 0.19 6.19
C THR A 57 -11.76 0.42 7.56
N LYS A 58 -11.21 -0.61 8.19
CA LYS A 58 -10.49 -0.53 9.48
C LYS A 58 -8.96 -0.51 9.34
N GLY A 59 -8.46 -0.53 8.11
CA GLY A 59 -7.04 -0.60 7.81
C GLY A 59 -6.74 0.07 6.48
N TYR A 60 -5.98 -0.61 5.64
CA TYR A 60 -5.54 -0.12 4.34
C TYR A 60 -5.87 -1.12 3.23
N ASP A 61 -5.99 -0.62 2.02
CA ASP A 61 -6.04 -1.43 0.81
C ASP A 61 -4.73 -1.28 0.03
N VAL A 62 -4.17 -2.41 -0.40
CA VAL A 62 -3.09 -2.48 -1.38
C VAL A 62 -3.53 -3.42 -2.48
N TYR A 63 -3.51 -2.95 -3.73
CA TYR A 63 -3.92 -3.76 -4.87
C TYR A 63 -3.20 -3.41 -6.16
N SER A 64 -3.17 -4.39 -7.07
CA SER A 64 -2.79 -4.22 -8.47
C SER A 64 -4.08 -4.01 -9.28
N ALA A 65 -4.06 -3.03 -10.17
CA ALA A 65 -5.14 -2.76 -11.12
C ALA A 65 -5.17 -3.75 -12.31
N GLY A 66 -4.66 -4.95 -12.10
CA GLY A 66 -4.69 -6.03 -13.08
C GLY A 66 -3.94 -5.78 -14.39
N PRO A 67 -4.15 -6.67 -15.38
CA PRO A 67 -3.62 -6.54 -16.72
C PRO A 67 -4.04 -5.26 -17.46
N ASN A 68 -5.23 -4.74 -17.21
CA ASN A 68 -5.75 -3.57 -17.91
C ASN A 68 -5.19 -2.24 -17.34
N GLY A 69 -4.73 -2.24 -16.08
CA GLY A 69 -4.29 -1.06 -15.35
C GLY A 69 -5.42 -0.10 -14.94
N ASN A 70 -6.68 -0.51 -15.04
CA ASN A 70 -7.85 0.26 -14.65
C ASN A 70 -8.30 -0.15 -13.26
N GLU A 71 -8.32 0.80 -12.34
CA GLU A 71 -8.80 0.56 -10.99
C GLU A 71 -10.33 0.41 -10.97
N GLY A 72 -10.81 -0.49 -10.10
CA GLY A 72 -12.24 -0.72 -9.85
C GLY A 72 -12.89 -1.74 -10.78
N ASP A 73 -12.11 -2.41 -11.63
CA ASP A 73 -12.57 -3.49 -12.50
C ASP A 73 -12.39 -4.87 -11.81
N ASP A 74 -13.04 -5.91 -12.37
CA ASP A 74 -13.02 -7.27 -11.81
C ASP A 74 -11.63 -7.94 -11.82
N ASP A 75 -10.64 -7.34 -12.50
CA ASP A 75 -9.26 -7.81 -12.54
C ASP A 75 -8.36 -7.17 -11.47
N ASP A 76 -8.92 -6.33 -10.59
CA ASP A 76 -8.22 -5.82 -9.41
C ASP A 76 -7.85 -6.97 -8.45
N ILE A 77 -6.56 -7.05 -8.12
CA ILE A 77 -6.02 -8.07 -7.20
C ILE A 77 -5.46 -7.36 -5.96
N GLY A 78 -6.19 -7.47 -4.85
CA GLY A 78 -5.86 -6.78 -3.61
C GLY A 78 -5.60 -7.65 -2.39
N ASN A 79 -5.31 -6.98 -1.29
CA ASN A 79 -5.11 -7.58 0.04
C ASN A 79 -6.41 -7.97 0.76
N TRP A 80 -7.57 -7.71 0.15
CA TRP A 80 -8.84 -8.26 0.62
C TRP A 80 -9.00 -9.71 0.15
N ILE A 81 -9.36 -10.58 1.08
CA ILE A 81 -9.70 -11.97 0.74
C ILE A 81 -11.04 -11.91 0.02
N ALA A 82 -11.14 -12.42 -1.20
CA ALA A 82 -12.44 -12.73 -1.79
C ALA A 82 -13.11 -13.74 -0.85
N GLU A 83 -14.18 -13.31 -0.15
CA GLU A 83 -14.91 -14.19 0.76
C GLU A 83 -15.27 -15.48 0.02
N ASN A 84 -14.84 -16.61 0.57
CA ASN A 84 -15.25 -17.96 0.17
C ASN A 84 -16.33 -18.44 1.13
#